data_AF-A0A8T3U4N7-F1
#
_entry.id   AF-A0A8T3U4N7-F1
#
_cell.length_a   1.000
_cell.length_b   1.000
_cell.length_c   1.000
_cell.angle_alpha   90.00
_cell.angle_beta   90.00
_cell.angle_gamma   90.00
#
_symmetry.space_group_name_H-M   'P 1'
#
loop_
_entity.id
_entity.type
_entity.pdbx_description
1 polymer ?
#
loop_
_entity_poly.entity_id
_entity_poly.type
_entity_poly.pdbx_seq_one_letter_code
_entity_poly.pdbx_strand_id
1 'polypeptide(L)'
;MGLIANYKYLSDKNLNELKALYTENTESITDIEENNNDLEILLDLDKMWDVLHFVLTGTSASEPIKNNCFSEAILGISHIEEVEDFIAYTEKSMIKDILLALDNFDIEKAMESFSMEECKKANIYPDIWDYEEETEEIEEEIMDCFQNMKDFYRKILEVNGNVLVTIC
;
A
#
# COMPACT_ATOMS: atom_id res chain seq x y z
N MET A 1 -5.31 -14.79 -12.20
CA MET A 1 -5.32 -13.33 -11.95
C MET A 1 -5.54 -13.17 -10.46
N GLY A 2 -4.72 -12.36 -9.81
CA GLY A 2 -4.71 -12.16 -8.37
C GLY A 2 -4.79 -10.66 -8.09
N LEU A 3 -5.05 -10.30 -6.83
CA LEU A 3 -5.18 -8.92 -6.38
C LEU A 3 -3.81 -8.24 -6.33
N ILE A 4 -3.65 -7.15 -7.06
CA ILE A 4 -2.41 -6.36 -7.10
C ILE A 4 -2.60 -5.00 -6.43
N ALA A 5 -1.58 -4.52 -5.73
CA ALA A 5 -1.64 -3.22 -5.06
C ALA A 5 -0.86 -2.15 -5.82
N ASN A 6 -1.57 -1.08 -6.20
CA ASN A 6 -1.02 0.09 -6.86
C ASN A 6 -1.14 1.33 -5.97
N TYR A 7 -0.09 2.12 -5.96
CA TYR A 7 0.01 3.37 -5.21
C TYR A 7 0.37 4.48 -6.19
N LYS A 8 -0.41 5.55 -6.21
CA LYS A 8 -0.24 6.64 -7.18
C LYS A 8 -0.24 7.98 -6.45
N TYR A 9 0.58 8.91 -6.93
CA TYR A 9 0.43 10.32 -6.55
C TYR A 9 -0.99 10.79 -6.84
N LEU A 10 -1.56 11.59 -5.95
CA LEU A 10 -2.87 12.19 -6.13
C LEU A 10 -2.81 13.69 -5.84
N SER A 11 -3.13 14.52 -6.83
CA SER A 11 -3.13 15.97 -6.68
C SER A 11 -4.29 16.44 -5.78
N ASP A 12 -4.18 17.63 -5.20
CA ASP A 12 -5.27 18.21 -4.41
C ASP A 12 -6.56 18.36 -5.23
N LYS A 13 -6.44 18.66 -6.53
CA LYS A 13 -7.57 18.76 -7.46
C LYS A 13 -8.28 17.41 -7.56
N ASN A 14 -7.53 16.36 -7.89
CA ASN A 14 -8.08 15.03 -8.12
C ASN A 14 -8.59 14.40 -6.82
N LEU A 15 -7.96 14.69 -5.67
CA LEU A 15 -8.49 14.30 -4.37
C LEU A 15 -9.85 14.95 -4.06
N ASN A 16 -10.02 16.23 -4.39
CA ASN A 16 -11.30 16.90 -4.19
C ASN A 16 -12.38 16.37 -5.14
N GLU A 17 -12.01 16.05 -6.39
CA GLU A 17 -12.89 15.39 -7.35
C GLU A 17 -13.30 14.00 -6.83
N LEU A 18 -12.34 13.18 -6.39
CA LEU A 18 -12.58 11.88 -5.74
C LEU A 18 -13.57 12.00 -4.58
N LYS A 19 -13.37 12.95 -3.66
CA LYS A 19 -14.28 13.20 -2.53
C LYS A 19 -15.68 13.64 -2.97
N ALA A 20 -15.79 14.46 -4.02
CA ALA A 20 -17.07 14.93 -4.54
C ALA A 20 -17.85 13.80 -5.22
N LEU A 21 -17.18 12.95 -5.99
CA LEU A 21 -17.80 11.85 -6.73
C LEU A 21 -18.54 10.86 -5.83
N TYR A 22 -18.01 10.55 -4.64
CA TYR A 22 -18.73 9.72 -3.66
C TYR A 22 -19.86 10.43 -2.94
N THR A 23 -19.85 11.76 -2.92
CA THR A 23 -20.96 12.53 -2.38
C THR A 23 -22.12 12.60 -3.39
N GLU A 24 -21.83 12.53 -4.69
CA GLU A 24 -22.79 12.77 -5.77
C GLU A 24 -23.16 11.51 -6.59
N ASN A 25 -22.48 10.37 -6.44
CA ASN A 25 -22.69 9.08 -7.14
C ASN A 25 -22.62 9.17 -8.67
N THR A 26 -21.64 9.88 -9.24
CA THR A 26 -21.70 10.33 -10.64
C THR A 26 -20.62 9.84 -11.61
N GLU A 27 -19.44 9.33 -11.20
CA GLU A 27 -18.40 8.84 -12.13
C GLU A 27 -17.67 7.59 -11.62
N SER A 28 -16.99 6.86 -12.52
CA SER A 28 -16.26 5.64 -12.20
C SER A 28 -14.83 5.95 -11.76
N ILE A 29 -14.26 5.12 -10.86
CA ILE A 29 -12.86 5.27 -10.39
C ILE A 29 -11.86 5.29 -11.54
N THR A 30 -12.14 4.53 -12.60
CA THR A 30 -11.33 4.45 -13.81
C THR A 30 -11.12 5.84 -14.42
N ASP A 31 -12.16 6.68 -14.41
CA ASP A 31 -12.09 8.06 -14.91
C ASP A 31 -11.15 8.92 -14.04
N ILE A 32 -11.11 8.67 -12.73
CA ILE A 32 -10.23 9.41 -11.81
C ILE A 32 -8.77 9.01 -12.01
N GLU A 33 -8.49 7.71 -12.15
CA GLU A 33 -7.15 7.22 -12.42
C GLU A 33 -6.63 7.74 -13.77
N GLU A 34 -7.46 7.74 -14.81
CA GLU A 34 -7.10 8.28 -16.14
C GLU A 34 -6.91 9.79 -16.15
N ASN A 35 -7.63 10.54 -15.31
CA ASN A 35 -7.50 11.99 -15.20
C ASN A 35 -6.35 12.41 -14.26
N ASN A 36 -5.77 11.48 -13.51
CA ASN A 36 -4.67 11.74 -12.58
C ASN A 36 -3.28 11.74 -13.25
N ASN A 37 -3.18 12.43 -14.40
CA ASN A 37 -1.97 12.49 -15.23
C ASN A 37 -1.03 13.67 -14.90
N ASP A 38 -1.15 14.25 -13.70
CA ASP A 38 -0.35 15.42 -13.32
C ASP A 38 1.13 15.06 -13.08
N LEU A 39 1.39 13.88 -12.49
CA LEU A 39 2.74 13.37 -12.21
C LEU A 39 2.78 11.84 -12.31
N GLU A 40 3.75 11.30 -13.04
CA GLU A 40 4.02 9.86 -13.15
C GLU A 40 4.79 9.32 -11.93
N ILE A 41 4.25 9.52 -10.73
CA ILE A 41 4.77 8.88 -9.50
C ILE A 41 3.83 7.73 -9.16
N LEU A 42 4.31 6.51 -9.39
CA LEU A 42 3.60 5.27 -9.11
C LEU A 42 4.51 4.26 -8.43
N LEU A 43 3.88 3.35 -7.69
CA LEU A 43 4.48 2.15 -7.14
C LEU A 43 3.48 1.01 -7.36
N ASP A 44 3.98 -0.09 -7.91
CA ASP A 44 3.25 -1.35 -8.05
C ASP A 44 4.00 -2.39 -7.21
N LEU A 45 3.31 -3.00 -6.25
CA LEU A 45 3.86 -4.07 -5.40
C LEU A 45 3.44 -5.47 -5.88
N ASP A 46 2.84 -5.58 -7.06
CA ASP A 46 2.14 -6.78 -7.54
C ASP A 46 1.32 -7.37 -6.38
N LYS A 47 1.61 -8.62 -5.98
CA LYS A 47 0.85 -9.35 -4.96
C LYS A 47 1.44 -9.25 -3.55
N MET A 48 2.56 -8.55 -3.37
CA MET A 48 3.36 -8.60 -2.15
C MET A 48 2.90 -7.63 -1.05
N TRP A 49 1.76 -6.97 -1.24
CA TRP A 49 1.24 -5.97 -0.32
C TRP A 49 0.79 -6.54 1.04
N ASP A 50 0.17 -7.73 1.07
CA ASP A 50 -0.31 -8.32 2.32
C ASP A 50 0.85 -8.88 3.16
N VAL A 51 1.84 -9.53 2.53
CA VAL A 51 3.06 -9.95 3.24
C VAL A 51 3.88 -8.77 3.73
N LEU A 52 3.98 -7.68 2.96
CA LEU A 52 4.64 -6.47 3.42
C LEU A 52 3.89 -5.87 4.62
N HIS A 53 2.56 -5.82 4.59
CA HIS A 53 1.76 -5.41 5.76
C HIS A 53 2.04 -6.32 6.96
N PHE A 54 2.08 -7.64 6.76
CA PHE A 54 2.34 -8.62 7.81
C PHE A 54 3.72 -8.45 8.45
N VAL A 55 4.77 -8.26 7.66
CA VAL A 55 6.13 -8.03 8.18
C VAL A 55 6.20 -6.74 9.01
N LEU A 56 5.48 -5.70 8.60
CA LEU A 56 5.50 -4.41 9.31
C LEU A 56 4.63 -4.37 10.57
N THR A 57 3.57 -5.19 10.64
CA THR A 57 2.52 -5.06 11.67
C THR A 57 2.24 -6.32 12.48
N GLY A 58 2.63 -7.48 11.98
CA GLY A 58 2.30 -8.80 12.51
C GLY A 58 0.87 -9.28 12.20
N THR A 59 0.10 -8.56 11.38
CA THR A 59 -1.27 -8.96 10.98
C THR A 59 -1.46 -8.85 9.47
N SER A 60 -2.43 -9.60 8.93
CA SER A 60 -2.82 -9.43 7.52
C SER A 60 -3.44 -8.05 7.31
N ALA A 61 -3.26 -7.52 6.11
CA ALA A 61 -3.93 -6.33 5.59
C ALA A 61 -5.46 -6.47 5.56
N SER A 62 -6.00 -7.70 5.63
CA SER A 62 -7.43 -7.95 5.86
C SER A 62 -7.90 -7.54 7.27
N GLU A 63 -6.97 -7.34 8.21
CA GLU A 63 -7.21 -6.86 9.58
C GLU A 63 -6.49 -5.51 9.80
N PRO A 64 -6.99 -4.40 9.20
CA PRO A 64 -6.33 -3.10 9.25
C PRO A 64 -6.21 -2.57 10.69
N ILE A 65 -5.04 -1.98 11.01
CA ILE A 65 -4.75 -1.39 12.32
C ILE A 65 -4.90 0.13 12.24
N LYS A 66 -5.96 0.66 12.84
CA LYS A 66 -6.25 2.10 12.82
C LYS A 66 -5.18 2.92 13.57
N ASN A 67 -4.76 4.06 12.99
CA ASN A 67 -3.72 4.94 13.51
C ASN A 67 -2.33 4.28 13.61
N ASN A 68 -2.07 3.26 12.77
CA ASN A 68 -0.76 2.65 12.64
C ASN A 68 -0.16 3.06 11.30
N CYS A 69 0.94 3.82 11.34
CA CYS A 69 1.57 4.34 10.13
C CYS A 69 2.02 3.26 9.15
N PHE A 70 2.33 2.05 9.61
CA PHE A 70 2.69 0.94 8.72
C PHE A 70 1.46 0.37 8.02
N SER A 71 0.38 0.15 8.76
CA SER A 71 -0.88 -0.32 8.17
C SER A 71 -1.41 0.70 7.17
N GLU A 72 -1.39 1.98 7.53
CA GLU A 72 -1.82 3.10 6.69
C GLU A 72 -0.90 3.34 5.49
N ALA A 73 0.38 2.96 5.56
CA ALA A 73 1.30 3.02 4.42
C ALA A 73 0.85 2.09 3.29
N ILE A 74 0.35 0.89 3.64
CA ILE A 74 -0.07 -0.14 2.68
C ILE A 74 -1.54 0.06 2.26
N LEU A 75 -2.41 0.36 3.21
CA LEU A 75 -3.87 0.32 2.98
C LEU A 75 -4.50 1.70 2.72
N GLY A 76 -3.72 2.77 2.86
CA GLY A 76 -4.27 4.12 2.90
C GLY A 76 -5.04 4.41 4.21
N ILE A 77 -5.46 5.65 4.39
CA ILE A 77 -6.12 6.10 5.63
C ILE A 77 -7.63 6.18 5.48
N SER A 78 -8.09 6.75 4.36
CA SER A 78 -9.50 6.98 4.11
C SER A 78 -9.98 6.04 3.02
N HIS A 79 -10.73 5.02 3.42
CA HIS A 79 -11.33 4.05 2.52
C HIS A 79 -12.55 4.63 1.83
N ILE A 80 -12.71 4.23 0.59
CA ILE A 80 -13.92 4.48 -0.18
C ILE A 80 -14.77 3.22 -0.08
N GLU A 81 -15.98 3.38 0.46
CA GLU A 81 -16.94 2.29 0.59
C GLU A 81 -17.80 2.16 -0.70
N GLU A 82 -18.51 1.03 -0.82
CA GLU A 82 -19.49 0.76 -1.90
C GLU A 82 -18.92 0.64 -3.32
N VAL A 83 -17.65 0.30 -3.45
CA VAL A 83 -16.96 0.03 -4.72
C VAL A 83 -16.52 -1.44 -4.78
N GLU A 84 -16.44 -2.03 -5.97
CA GLU A 84 -16.03 -3.44 -6.13
C GLU A 84 -14.56 -3.66 -5.76
N ASP A 85 -13.71 -2.73 -6.16
CA ASP A 85 -12.27 -2.74 -5.89
C ASP A 85 -11.96 -2.08 -4.54
N PHE A 86 -10.87 -2.50 -3.88
CA PHE A 86 -10.43 -1.80 -2.69
C PHE A 86 -9.75 -0.49 -3.07
N ILE A 87 -10.24 0.63 -2.53
CA ILE A 87 -9.71 1.96 -2.81
C ILE A 87 -9.60 2.76 -1.53
N ALA A 88 -8.45 3.40 -1.35
CA ALA A 88 -8.23 4.32 -0.26
C ALA A 88 -7.35 5.49 -0.70
N TYR A 89 -7.35 6.54 0.11
CA TYR A 89 -6.42 7.65 -0.06
C TYR A 89 -5.78 8.07 1.25
N THR A 90 -4.59 8.66 1.13
CA THR A 90 -3.84 9.26 2.23
C THR A 90 -3.55 10.72 1.90
N GLU A 91 -4.00 11.61 2.77
CA GLU A 91 -3.75 13.04 2.60
C GLU A 91 -2.30 13.40 2.92
N LYS A 92 -1.78 14.40 2.21
CA LYS A 92 -0.40 14.90 2.32
C LYS A 92 0.04 15.26 3.75
N SER A 93 -0.92 15.60 4.62
CA SER A 93 -0.65 15.89 6.04
C SER A 93 -0.07 14.68 6.79
N MET A 94 -0.39 13.45 6.35
CA MET A 94 0.03 12.21 7.02
C MET A 94 1.29 11.59 6.39
N ILE A 95 1.66 12.00 5.17
CA ILE A 95 2.78 11.44 4.41
C ILE A 95 4.11 11.55 5.16
N LYS A 96 4.34 12.67 5.85
CA LYS A 96 5.56 12.86 6.64
C LYS A 96 5.65 11.85 7.79
N ASP A 97 4.56 11.60 8.48
CA ASP A 97 4.55 10.69 9.64
C ASP A 97 4.73 9.25 9.20
N ILE A 98 4.09 8.86 8.07
CA ILE A 98 4.30 7.56 7.42
C ILE A 98 5.77 7.37 7.02
N LEU A 99 6.34 8.33 6.29
CA LEU A 99 7.73 8.24 5.85
C LEU A 99 8.70 8.14 7.03
N LEU A 100 8.47 8.92 8.10
CA LEU A 100 9.28 8.84 9.32
C LEU A 100 9.16 7.48 9.99
N ALA A 101 7.97 6.86 10.02
CA ALA A 101 7.82 5.51 10.55
C ALA A 101 8.60 4.49 9.72
N LEU A 102 8.48 4.54 8.39
CA LEU A 102 9.20 3.65 7.47
C LEU A 102 10.72 3.85 7.52
N ASP A 103 11.20 5.09 7.64
CA ASP A 103 12.64 5.39 7.76
C ASP A 103 13.25 4.89 9.08
N ASN A 104 12.45 4.76 10.14
CA ASN A 104 12.88 4.25 11.44
C ASN A 104 12.59 2.75 11.66
N PHE A 105 11.94 2.08 10.71
CA PHE A 105 11.66 0.66 10.80
C PHE A 105 12.89 -0.17 10.43
N ASP A 106 13.25 -1.10 11.31
CA ASP A 106 14.39 -2.00 11.15
C ASP A 106 13.92 -3.26 10.41
N ILE A 107 13.86 -3.17 9.08
CA ILE A 107 13.38 -4.26 8.23
C ILE A 107 14.31 -5.48 8.28
N GLU A 108 15.64 -5.26 8.36
CA GLU A 108 16.61 -6.36 8.46
C GLU A 108 16.31 -7.22 9.69
N LYS A 109 16.08 -6.56 10.85
CA LYS A 109 15.70 -7.25 12.08
C LYS A 109 14.32 -7.91 12.01
N ALA A 110 13.35 -7.31 11.33
CA ALA A 110 12.04 -7.94 11.14
C ALA A 110 12.17 -9.23 10.32
N MET A 111 12.99 -9.20 9.26
CA MET A 111 13.24 -10.34 8.39
C MET A 111 14.02 -11.47 9.07
N GLU A 112 14.82 -11.21 10.11
CA GLU A 112 15.42 -12.28 10.94
C GLU A 112 14.38 -13.22 11.56
N SER A 113 13.14 -12.75 11.73
CA SER A 113 12.00 -13.51 12.25
C SER A 113 10.97 -13.91 11.20
N PHE A 114 11.22 -13.63 9.92
CA PHE A 114 10.32 -14.01 8.85
C PHE A 114 10.18 -15.54 8.76
N SER A 115 8.97 -16.00 8.44
CA SER A 115 8.68 -17.42 8.31
C SER A 115 7.55 -17.68 7.32
N MET A 116 7.86 -18.43 6.27
CA MET A 116 6.87 -18.95 5.32
C MET A 116 5.77 -19.74 6.03
N GLU A 117 6.11 -20.53 7.05
CA GLU A 117 5.12 -21.30 7.83
C GLU A 117 4.15 -20.39 8.60
N GLU A 118 4.64 -19.27 9.15
CA GLU A 118 3.78 -18.29 9.83
C GLU A 118 2.90 -17.54 8.83
N CYS A 119 3.43 -17.15 7.67
CA CYS A 119 2.64 -16.55 6.59
C CYS A 119 1.51 -17.48 6.12
N LYS A 120 1.81 -18.79 5.98
CA LYS A 120 0.80 -19.80 5.69
C LYS A 120 -0.28 -19.89 6.77
N LYS A 121 0.11 -19.96 8.04
CA LYS A 121 -0.82 -20.07 9.18
C LYS A 121 -1.72 -18.83 9.31
N ALA A 122 -1.17 -17.65 9.05
CA ALA A 122 -1.90 -16.40 9.06
C ALA A 122 -2.71 -16.17 7.78
N ASN A 123 -2.67 -17.09 6.82
CA ASN A 123 -3.38 -17.03 5.55
C ASN A 123 -3.08 -15.73 4.78
N ILE A 124 -1.80 -15.36 4.76
CA ILE A 124 -1.31 -14.15 4.08
C ILE A 124 -1.46 -14.33 2.57
N TYR A 125 -1.82 -13.26 1.88
CA TYR A 125 -1.84 -13.21 0.42
C TYR A 125 -0.43 -12.88 -0.14
N PRO A 126 0.00 -13.47 -1.27
CA PRO A 126 -0.66 -14.54 -2.02
C PRO A 126 -0.42 -15.92 -1.40
N ASP A 127 -1.17 -16.94 -1.82
CA ASP A 127 -1.04 -18.32 -1.32
C ASP A 127 0.16 -19.04 -1.95
N ILE A 128 1.38 -18.61 -1.61
CA ILE A 128 2.66 -19.13 -2.14
C ILE A 128 3.58 -19.72 -1.06
N TRP A 129 3.11 -19.81 0.18
CA TRP A 129 3.95 -20.08 1.35
C TRP A 129 4.42 -21.54 1.49
N ASP A 130 4.01 -22.42 0.57
CA ASP A 130 4.38 -23.83 0.54
C ASP A 130 5.68 -24.13 -0.24
N TYR A 131 6.20 -23.15 -0.98
CA TYR A 131 7.38 -23.31 -1.82
C TYR A 131 8.65 -22.89 -1.06
N GLU A 132 9.11 -23.75 -0.13
CA GLU A 132 10.31 -23.46 0.69
C GLU A 132 11.57 -23.15 -0.15
N GLU A 133 11.65 -23.67 -1.38
CA GLU A 133 12.76 -23.43 -2.30
C GLU A 133 12.84 -21.99 -2.83
N GLU A 134 11.74 -21.23 -2.76
CA GLU A 134 11.66 -19.82 -3.20
C GLU A 134 11.86 -18.83 -2.03
N THR A 135 12.14 -19.31 -0.81
CA THR A 135 12.20 -18.47 0.40
C THR A 135 13.19 -17.31 0.27
N GLU A 136 14.42 -17.58 -0.21
CA GLU A 136 15.45 -16.54 -0.36
C GLU A 136 15.01 -15.45 -1.37
N GLU A 137 14.39 -15.85 -2.48
CA GLU A 137 13.89 -14.91 -3.50
C GLU A 137 12.73 -14.06 -2.96
N ILE A 138 11.83 -14.67 -2.18
CA ILE A 138 10.70 -13.98 -1.53
C ILE A 138 11.20 -12.99 -0.46
N GLU A 139 12.19 -13.36 0.34
CA GLU A 139 12.78 -12.46 1.33
C GLU A 139 13.43 -11.24 0.65
N GLU A 140 14.17 -11.45 -0.44
CA GLU A 140 14.73 -10.37 -1.26
C GLU A 140 13.62 -9.47 -1.84
N GLU A 141 12.53 -10.06 -2.36
CA GLU A 141 11.41 -9.30 -2.91
C GLU A 141 10.69 -8.46 -1.85
N ILE A 142 10.50 -8.97 -0.63
CA ILE A 142 9.91 -8.21 0.48
C ILE A 142 10.78 -7.00 0.84
N MET A 143 12.10 -7.20 0.88
CA MET A 143 13.06 -6.13 1.16
C MET A 143 13.01 -5.04 0.09
N ASP A 144 12.97 -5.43 -1.19
CA ASP A 144 12.83 -4.51 -2.31
C ASP A 144 11.49 -3.77 -2.27
N CYS A 145 10.39 -4.46 -1.99
CA CYS A 145 9.06 -3.86 -1.82
C CYS A 145 9.07 -2.80 -0.72
N PHE A 146 9.69 -3.08 0.43
CA PHE A 146 9.82 -2.13 1.53
C PHE A 146 10.64 -0.89 1.13
N GLN A 147 11.77 -1.08 0.45
CA GLN A 147 12.60 0.03 -0.02
C GLN A 147 11.87 0.88 -1.08
N ASN A 148 11.16 0.24 -2.00
CA ASN A 148 10.34 0.90 -3.01
C ASN A 148 9.21 1.71 -2.37
N MET A 149 8.58 1.19 -1.30
CA MET A 149 7.57 1.91 -0.54
C MET A 149 8.13 3.19 0.11
N LYS A 150 9.33 3.12 0.70
CA LYS A 150 10.02 4.29 1.26
C LYS A 150 10.32 5.33 0.19
N ASP A 151 10.85 4.90 -0.95
CA ASP A 151 11.20 5.80 -2.04
C ASP A 151 9.97 6.44 -2.69
N PHE A 152 8.86 5.70 -2.76
CA PHE A 152 7.56 6.25 -3.17
C PHE A 152 7.09 7.35 -2.21
N TYR A 153 6.96 7.07 -0.91
CA TYR A 153 6.50 8.07 0.05
C TYR A 153 7.43 9.29 0.15
N ARG A 154 8.74 9.11 -0.05
CA ARG A 154 9.71 10.21 -0.15
C ARG A 154 9.41 11.12 -1.34
N LYS A 155 9.20 10.56 -2.53
CA LYS A 155 8.81 11.32 -3.74
C LYS A 155 7.49 12.06 -3.53
N ILE A 156 6.49 11.42 -2.92
CA ILE A 156 5.20 12.05 -2.60
C ILE A 156 5.39 13.24 -1.66
N LEU A 157 6.23 13.10 -0.63
CA LEU A 157 6.54 14.19 0.30
C LEU A 157 7.21 15.38 -0.41
N GLU A 158 8.17 15.11 -1.29
CA GLU A 158 8.89 16.14 -2.06
C GLU A 158 7.97 16.99 -2.94
N VAL A 159 6.96 16.35 -3.56
CA VAL A 159 5.97 17.05 -4.39
C VAL A 159 4.76 17.56 -3.60
N ASN A 160 4.76 17.38 -2.26
CA ASN A 160 3.67 17.76 -1.38
C ASN A 160 2.31 17.18 -1.83
N GLY A 161 2.32 15.92 -2.25
CA GLY A 161 1.20 15.20 -2.84
C GLY A 161 0.41 14.34 -1.86
N ASN A 162 -0.75 13.87 -2.30
CA ASN A 162 -1.52 12.83 -1.63
C ASN A 162 -1.24 11.47 -2.28
N VAL A 163 -1.76 10.38 -1.71
CA VAL A 163 -1.64 9.03 -2.26
C VAL A 163 -3.02 8.46 -2.52
N LEU A 164 -3.19 7.84 -3.69
CA LEU A 164 -4.28 6.92 -4.01
C LEU A 164 -3.74 5.50 -3.91
N VAL A 165 -4.48 4.62 -3.25
CA VAL A 165 -4.19 3.18 -3.13
C VAL A 165 -5.33 2.42 -3.77
N THR A 166 -5.00 1.50 -4.67
CA THR A 166 -5.96 0.57 -5.29
C THR A 166 -5.47 -0.86 -5.14
N ILE A 167 -6.36 -1.78 -4.75
CA ILE A 167 -6.08 -3.23 -4.69
C ILE A 167 -7.19 -3.98 -5.43
N CYS A 168 -6.86 -4.56 -6.60
CA CYS A 168 -7.80 -5.23 -7.50
C CYS A 168 -7.18 -6.33 -8.37
#